data_AF-A0A8T2I7X3-F1
#
_entry.id   AF-A0A8T2I7X3-F1
#
_cell.length_a   1.000
_cell.length_b   1.000
_cell.length_c   1.000
_cell.angle_alpha   90.00
_cell.angle_beta   90.00
_cell.angle_gamma   90.00
#
_symmetry.space_group_name_H-M   'P 1'
#
loop_
_entity.id
_entity.type
_entity.pdbx_description
1 polymer ?
#
loop_
_entity_poly.entity_id
_entity_poly.type
_entity_poly.pdbx_seq_one_letter_code
_entity_poly.pdbx_strand_id
1 'polypeptide(L)'
;MLRAGRGALKAFSRSGALQNGRLFASQPEKVVDTNFGEFLQLTGAPLLVRLHERGWGALAALPASKLAESGYTGKSAPRNIAIVRDAFAAHDESHRTLAEALHPLGPHKVAVSSDITHVHERLVVDHYELNPADDHYHLTNIGTDLLRFLRGHGMHVRQVSDVGAAAAALAAHDTEAAAAAGIPTRQSTNEVLMVAPTAFVFNQEAAQDNSFMNTNTGEALSGGVTHQVLKEFSSLYDVLTEVAGVKVNLFQHSLDHGTPDACFPNNWFSTHPANEAGGGCGASTLVYYPMKCPNRQRERREDIQAVLNKMGYDRIVDMTGEERKNKYFEGTGVLVIDRVGGTAYVALSERAHPDLAAEWVDTLGYKEAVTFASSDSIGSAVYHTNVMMAIGTSVAVACLESIAHDKERKHFVSKLSKTHEIVDISRDQMASLCGNVLELEDGRGLPVMAMSTRAYNAFTEEQKKVLRKHVAALHHANIDTLEHIGGGGVRCTLAEIFR
;
A
#
# COMPACT_ATOMS: atom_id res chain seq x y z
N MET A 1 -37.64 -34.91 -45.77
CA MET A 1 -37.54 -34.12 -47.01
C MET A 1 -36.13 -33.55 -47.10
N LEU A 2 -35.39 -33.99 -48.13
CA LEU A 2 -34.27 -33.36 -48.87
C LEU A 2 -33.03 -32.88 -48.07
N ARG A 3 -31.94 -33.66 -48.00
CA ARG A 3 -30.81 -33.85 -48.94
C ARG A 3 -29.77 -32.70 -48.96
N ALA A 4 -28.57 -33.11 -48.55
CA ALA A 4 -27.22 -32.57 -48.77
C ALA A 4 -27.00 -31.60 -49.96
N GLY A 5 -26.24 -30.54 -49.67
CA GLY A 5 -25.46 -29.79 -50.65
C GLY A 5 -24.04 -29.57 -50.12
N ARG A 6 -23.07 -30.37 -50.60
CA ARG A 6 -21.65 -30.05 -50.52
C ARG A 6 -21.37 -28.94 -51.53
N GLY A 7 -20.93 -27.77 -51.06
CA GLY A 7 -20.55 -26.64 -51.90
C GLY A 7 -19.25 -26.00 -51.42
N ALA A 8 -18.16 -26.34 -52.12
CA ALA A 8 -16.90 -25.61 -52.29
C ALA A 8 -16.40 -24.70 -51.15
N LEU A 9 -15.44 -25.19 -50.36
CA LEU A 9 -14.41 -24.33 -49.75
C LEU A 9 -13.61 -23.67 -50.87
N LYS A 10 -13.95 -22.42 -51.22
CA LYS A 10 -13.05 -21.54 -51.95
C LYS A 10 -11.99 -21.06 -50.96
N ALA A 11 -10.77 -21.58 -51.12
CA ALA A 11 -9.57 -21.00 -50.56
C ALA A 11 -9.45 -19.55 -51.04
N PHE A 12 -9.63 -18.59 -50.14
CA PHE A 12 -9.12 -17.24 -50.33
C PHE A 12 -7.67 -17.23 -49.84
N SER A 13 -6.73 -17.46 -50.76
CA SER A 13 -5.40 -16.88 -50.60
C SER A 13 -5.50 -15.41 -51.01
N ARG A 14 -5.37 -14.49 -50.06
CA ARG A 14 -4.96 -13.12 -50.35
C ARG A 14 -3.83 -12.74 -49.41
N SER A 15 -2.70 -12.49 -50.07
CA SER A 15 -1.56 -11.71 -49.62
C SER A 15 -1.94 -10.47 -48.82
N GLY A 16 -1.06 -10.11 -47.89
CA GLY A 16 -0.96 -8.77 -47.34
C GLY A 16 -1.09 -8.78 -45.82
N ALA A 17 -0.07 -8.23 -45.16
CA ALA A 17 -0.04 -7.81 -43.78
C ALA A 17 -1.40 -7.28 -43.28
N LEU A 18 -2.26 -8.18 -42.80
CA LEU A 18 -3.51 -7.84 -42.12
C LEU A 18 -3.17 -7.67 -40.63
N GLN A 19 -2.82 -6.44 -40.29
CA GLN A 19 -3.43 -5.69 -39.19
C GLN A 19 -3.47 -6.36 -37.80
N ASN A 20 -2.35 -6.34 -37.11
CA ASN A 20 -2.35 -6.56 -35.67
C ASN A 20 -3.02 -5.41 -34.89
N GLY A 21 -3.08 -4.18 -35.43
CA GLY A 21 -3.73 -3.03 -34.78
C GLY A 21 -5.26 -2.98 -34.87
N ARG A 22 -5.89 -3.79 -35.73
CA ARG A 22 -7.36 -3.75 -35.93
C ARG A 22 -8.17 -4.44 -34.83
N LEU A 23 -7.53 -5.23 -33.96
CA LEU A 23 -8.23 -6.06 -32.98
C LEU A 23 -8.66 -5.30 -31.71
N PHE A 24 -8.22 -4.05 -31.50
CA PHE A 24 -8.41 -3.32 -30.23
C PHE A 24 -9.22 -2.02 -30.32
N ALA A 25 -9.56 -1.52 -31.51
CA ALA A 25 -10.27 -0.23 -31.63
C ALA A 25 -11.78 -0.37 -31.34
N SER A 26 -12.34 0.53 -30.53
CA SER A 26 -13.76 0.49 -30.13
C SER A 26 -14.65 1.49 -30.88
N GLN A 27 -14.10 2.26 -31.83
CA GLN A 27 -14.82 3.22 -32.66
C GLN A 27 -14.69 2.87 -34.16
N PRO A 28 -15.76 3.00 -34.96
CA PRO A 28 -15.70 2.76 -36.40
C PRO A 28 -14.80 3.80 -37.11
N GLU A 29 -14.12 3.38 -38.20
CA GLU A 29 -13.18 4.15 -39.06
C GLU A 29 -13.73 5.49 -39.62
N LYS A 30 -14.96 5.92 -39.29
CA LYS A 30 -15.38 7.29 -39.57
C LYS A 30 -14.43 8.19 -38.81
N VAL A 31 -13.57 8.87 -39.56
CA VAL A 31 -12.68 9.93 -39.12
C VAL A 31 -13.46 10.83 -38.17
N VAL A 32 -13.38 10.54 -36.87
CA VAL A 32 -13.71 11.53 -35.88
C VAL A 32 -12.60 12.54 -36.10
N ASP A 33 -12.96 13.75 -36.51
CA ASP A 33 -12.03 14.84 -36.76
C ASP A 33 -11.47 15.32 -35.41
N THR A 34 -10.81 14.42 -34.67
CA THR A 34 -10.17 14.74 -33.41
C THR A 34 -8.82 15.36 -33.74
N ASN A 35 -8.49 16.41 -33.00
CA ASN A 35 -7.16 16.99 -32.98
C ASN A 35 -6.50 16.62 -31.66
N PHE A 36 -5.17 16.63 -31.66
CA PHE A 36 -4.42 16.59 -30.41
C PHE A 36 -4.68 17.89 -29.64
N GLY A 37 -4.80 17.80 -28.32
CA GLY A 37 -5.16 18.92 -27.45
C GLY A 37 -4.02 19.34 -26.54
N GLU A 38 -3.62 18.45 -25.65
CA GLU A 38 -2.60 18.73 -24.63
C GLU A 38 -1.45 17.74 -24.71
N PHE A 39 -0.26 18.19 -24.30
CA PHE A 39 0.96 17.42 -24.38
C PHE A 39 1.70 17.51 -23.06
N LEU A 40 2.15 16.37 -22.55
CA LEU A 40 3.02 16.30 -21.39
C LEU A 40 4.16 15.32 -21.64
N GLN A 41 5.38 15.86 -21.74
CA GLN A 41 6.58 15.04 -21.87
C GLN A 41 7.13 14.70 -20.48
N LEU A 42 7.27 13.40 -20.20
CA LEU A 42 7.95 12.88 -19.01
C LEU A 42 9.28 12.25 -19.43
N THR A 43 10.32 12.40 -18.61
CA THR A 43 11.62 11.77 -18.88
C THR A 43 11.49 10.24 -18.79
N GLY A 44 11.79 9.53 -19.87
CA GLY A 44 11.75 8.07 -19.92
C GLY A 44 10.40 7.44 -20.26
N ALA A 45 9.36 8.24 -20.52
CA ALA A 45 8.04 7.73 -20.94
C ALA A 45 7.64 8.27 -22.34
N PRO A 46 6.76 7.58 -23.06
CA PRO A 46 6.08 8.13 -24.25
C PRO A 46 5.47 9.50 -23.97
N LEU A 47 5.33 10.33 -25.02
CA LEU A 47 4.64 11.61 -24.91
C LEU A 47 3.21 11.35 -24.46
N LEU A 48 2.83 11.86 -23.29
CA LEU A 48 1.44 11.82 -22.85
C LEU A 48 0.66 12.87 -23.60
N VAL A 49 -0.51 12.48 -24.08
CA VAL A 49 -1.31 13.29 -24.97
C VAL A 49 -2.77 13.24 -24.53
N ARG A 50 -3.40 14.39 -24.46
CA ARG A 50 -4.86 14.50 -24.38
C ARG A 50 -5.39 14.90 -25.74
N LEU A 51 -6.40 14.23 -26.25
CA LEU A 51 -7.10 14.72 -27.45
C LEU A 51 -7.96 15.93 -27.07
N HIS A 52 -8.18 16.83 -28.03
CA HIS A 52 -8.99 18.04 -27.83
C HIS A 52 -10.45 17.68 -27.49
N GLU A 53 -10.99 16.68 -28.19
CA GLU A 53 -12.32 16.14 -27.90
C GLU A 53 -12.20 14.82 -27.13
N ARG A 54 -13.12 14.60 -26.18
CA ARG A 54 -13.21 13.32 -25.48
C ARG A 54 -13.68 12.24 -26.47
N GLY A 55 -12.77 11.35 -26.84
CA GLY A 55 -13.10 10.12 -27.55
C GLY A 55 -13.76 9.09 -26.63
N TRP A 56 -14.82 8.45 -27.10
CA TRP A 56 -15.54 7.35 -26.40
C TRP A 56 -14.82 6.00 -26.50
N GLY A 57 -13.49 6.03 -26.60
CA GLY A 57 -12.64 4.85 -26.79
C GLY A 57 -11.38 5.13 -27.61
N ALA A 58 -10.56 4.10 -27.77
CA ALA A 58 -9.32 4.18 -28.54
C ALA A 58 -9.61 4.18 -30.05
N LEU A 59 -8.97 5.11 -30.76
CA LEU A 59 -8.96 5.13 -32.22
C LEU A 59 -7.95 4.10 -32.74
N ALA A 60 -8.23 3.47 -33.89
CA ALA A 60 -7.30 2.48 -34.48
C ALA A 60 -5.98 3.13 -34.92
N ALA A 61 -6.08 4.35 -35.46
CA ALA A 61 -4.95 5.13 -35.91
C ALA A 61 -5.22 6.63 -35.74
N LEU A 62 -4.15 7.41 -35.61
CA LEU A 62 -4.15 8.87 -35.50
C LEU A 62 -3.15 9.46 -36.52
N PRO A 63 -3.52 10.45 -37.35
CA PRO A 63 -2.59 11.07 -38.30
C PRO A 63 -1.47 11.81 -37.56
N ALA A 64 -0.21 11.53 -37.90
CA ALA A 64 0.92 12.16 -37.21
C ALA A 64 1.08 13.64 -37.57
N SER A 65 0.68 14.04 -38.79
CA SER A 65 0.67 15.44 -39.24
C SER A 65 -0.10 16.37 -38.30
N LYS A 66 -1.24 15.89 -37.76
CA LYS A 66 -2.08 16.66 -36.83
C LYS A 66 -1.39 16.99 -35.52
N LEU A 67 -0.35 16.25 -35.13
CA LEU A 67 0.38 16.51 -33.89
C LEU A 67 1.08 17.88 -33.95
N ALA A 68 1.70 18.20 -35.09
CA ALA A 68 2.35 19.48 -35.31
C ALA A 68 1.32 20.62 -35.48
N GLU A 69 0.21 20.36 -36.16
CA GLU A 69 -0.89 21.32 -36.34
C GLU A 69 -1.50 21.76 -34.99
N SER A 70 -1.54 20.84 -34.03
CA SER A 70 -2.01 21.08 -32.66
C SER A 70 -1.00 21.79 -31.75
N GLY A 71 0.15 22.25 -32.28
CA GLY A 71 1.10 23.08 -31.53
C GLY A 71 2.12 22.31 -30.69
N TYR A 72 2.34 21.01 -30.97
CA TYR A 72 3.48 20.29 -30.38
C TYR A 72 4.81 20.89 -30.86
N THR A 73 5.65 21.35 -29.92
CA THR A 73 6.90 22.09 -30.20
C THR A 73 8.16 21.21 -30.21
N GLY A 74 8.02 19.89 -30.13
CA GLY A 74 9.16 18.98 -30.17
C GLY A 74 9.88 19.01 -31.51
N LYS A 75 11.20 18.73 -31.50
CA LYS A 75 12.05 18.78 -32.70
C LYS A 75 11.62 17.83 -33.82
N SER A 76 10.97 16.72 -33.47
CA SER A 76 10.43 15.73 -34.39
C SER A 76 9.22 15.05 -33.77
N ALA A 77 8.38 14.43 -34.61
CA ALA A 77 7.30 13.56 -34.14
C ALA A 77 7.89 12.45 -33.24
N PRO A 78 7.38 12.27 -32.01
CA PRO A 78 7.82 11.20 -31.12
C PRO A 78 7.50 9.85 -31.74
N ARG A 79 8.36 8.86 -31.52
CA ARG A 79 8.10 7.49 -32.00
C ARG A 79 6.86 6.88 -31.34
N ASN A 80 6.65 7.17 -30.06
CA ASN A 80 5.58 6.61 -29.26
C ASN A 80 4.79 7.74 -28.59
N ILE A 81 3.46 7.64 -28.63
CA ILE A 81 2.56 8.51 -27.89
C ILE A 81 1.62 7.68 -27.03
N ALA A 82 1.13 8.30 -25.96
CA ALA A 82 0.24 7.70 -24.99
C ALA A 82 -0.98 8.61 -24.81
N ILE A 83 -2.12 8.21 -25.37
CA ILE A 83 -3.36 8.97 -25.26
C ILE A 83 -3.99 8.72 -23.90
N VAL A 84 -4.13 9.76 -23.09
CA VAL A 84 -4.76 9.73 -21.77
C VAL A 84 -6.25 10.02 -21.92
N ARG A 85 -7.10 9.16 -21.33
CA ARG A 85 -8.56 9.30 -21.35
C ARG A 85 -9.16 9.12 -19.97
N ASP A 86 -10.27 9.81 -19.72
CA ASP A 86 -11.15 9.45 -18.60
C ASP A 86 -11.89 8.17 -18.96
N ALA A 87 -11.72 7.11 -18.17
CA ALA A 87 -12.35 5.83 -18.47
C ALA A 87 -13.83 5.79 -18.07
N PHE A 88 -14.23 6.59 -17.07
CA PHE A 88 -15.50 6.43 -16.36
C PHE A 88 -16.35 7.69 -16.29
N ALA A 89 -15.96 8.74 -17.00
CA ALA A 89 -16.63 10.02 -16.94
C ALA A 89 -17.83 10.12 -17.91
N ALA A 90 -18.91 10.73 -17.46
CA ALA A 90 -20.15 10.86 -18.22
C ALA A 90 -20.03 11.87 -19.37
N HIS A 91 -20.92 11.80 -20.37
CA HIS A 91 -20.80 12.59 -21.61
C HIS A 91 -20.90 14.11 -21.44
N ASP A 92 -21.49 14.51 -20.33
CA ASP A 92 -21.76 15.87 -19.90
C ASP A 92 -20.72 16.37 -18.88
N GLU A 93 -19.79 15.52 -18.45
CA GLU A 93 -18.66 15.94 -17.61
C GLU A 93 -17.56 16.58 -18.44
N SER A 94 -17.01 17.67 -17.93
CA SER A 94 -15.87 18.36 -18.54
C SER A 94 -14.66 17.45 -18.64
N HIS A 95 -13.90 17.63 -19.72
CA HIS A 95 -12.66 16.90 -19.92
C HIS A 95 -11.61 17.38 -18.92
N ARG A 96 -11.12 16.47 -18.07
CA ARG A 96 -10.00 16.77 -17.16
C ARG A 96 -8.76 17.09 -17.98
N THR A 97 -8.02 18.12 -17.63
CA THR A 97 -6.75 18.45 -18.30
C THR A 97 -5.62 17.54 -17.79
N LEU A 98 -4.54 17.39 -18.55
CA LEU A 98 -3.31 16.75 -18.08
C LEU A 98 -2.70 17.52 -16.91
N ALA A 99 -2.78 18.84 -16.91
CA ALA A 99 -2.23 19.68 -15.85
C ALA A 99 -2.96 19.51 -14.50
N GLU A 100 -4.26 19.23 -14.52
CA GLU A 100 -5.02 18.87 -13.32
C GLU A 100 -4.66 17.46 -12.82
N ALA A 101 -4.29 16.54 -13.73
CA ALA A 101 -4.01 15.15 -13.37
C ALA A 101 -2.55 14.91 -12.96
N LEU A 102 -1.59 15.58 -13.61
CA LEU A 102 -0.18 15.23 -13.61
C LEU A 102 0.73 16.47 -13.68
N HIS A 103 1.84 16.46 -12.95
CA HIS A 103 2.90 17.45 -13.11
C HIS A 103 4.30 16.81 -12.97
N PRO A 104 5.25 17.05 -13.89
CA PRO A 104 6.61 16.55 -13.75
C PRO A 104 7.30 17.21 -12.55
N LEU A 105 7.89 16.41 -11.67
CA LEU A 105 8.67 16.91 -10.53
C LEU A 105 10.19 16.88 -10.78
N GLY A 106 10.60 16.40 -11.95
CA GLY A 106 11.99 16.18 -12.34
C GLY A 106 12.16 14.88 -13.11
N PRO A 107 13.40 14.48 -13.42
CA PRO A 107 13.68 13.23 -14.11
C PRO A 107 13.08 12.03 -13.36
N HIS A 108 12.27 11.24 -14.07
CA HIS A 108 11.58 10.05 -13.53
C HIS A 108 10.69 10.31 -12.30
N LYS A 109 10.27 11.56 -12.03
CA LYS A 109 9.39 11.90 -10.91
C LYS A 109 8.17 12.67 -11.40
N VAL A 110 6.98 12.30 -10.92
CA VAL A 110 5.71 12.92 -11.34
C VAL A 110 4.75 13.05 -10.16
N ALA A 111 4.20 14.25 -9.97
CA ALA A 111 3.07 14.49 -9.10
C ALA A 111 1.81 14.01 -9.81
N VAL A 112 0.94 13.33 -9.09
CA VAL A 112 -0.32 12.80 -9.61
C VAL A 112 -1.44 13.16 -8.66
N SER A 113 -2.56 13.63 -9.20
CA SER A 113 -3.72 14.01 -8.40
C SER A 113 -4.25 12.83 -7.58
N SER A 114 -4.62 13.08 -6.33
CA SER A 114 -5.10 12.05 -5.41
C SER A 114 -6.43 11.44 -5.85
N ASP A 115 -7.27 12.21 -6.53
CA ASP A 115 -8.58 11.75 -6.96
C ASP A 115 -8.50 10.65 -8.02
N ILE A 116 -7.57 10.71 -8.99
CA ILE A 116 -7.44 9.67 -10.02
C ILE A 116 -7.02 8.30 -9.48
N THR A 117 -6.65 8.23 -8.20
CA THR A 117 -6.38 6.98 -7.50
C THR A 117 -7.67 6.21 -7.18
N HIS A 118 -8.79 6.93 -7.06
CA HIS A 118 -10.13 6.39 -6.84
C HIS A 118 -10.68 5.73 -8.11
N VAL A 119 -11.40 4.62 -7.92
CA VAL A 119 -11.89 3.76 -9.02
C VAL A 119 -12.73 4.48 -10.08
N HIS A 120 -13.50 5.51 -9.71
CA HIS A 120 -14.40 6.24 -10.61
C HIS A 120 -13.73 7.40 -11.34
N GLU A 121 -12.55 7.85 -10.88
CA GLU A 121 -11.82 8.99 -11.44
C GLU A 121 -10.56 8.53 -12.20
N ARG A 122 -10.39 7.21 -12.38
CA ARG A 122 -9.19 6.64 -12.99
C ARG A 122 -9.04 7.10 -14.44
N LEU A 123 -7.79 7.43 -14.76
CA LEU A 123 -7.36 7.67 -16.12
C LEU A 123 -6.75 6.41 -16.72
N VAL A 124 -7.03 6.20 -18.00
CA VAL A 124 -6.43 5.12 -18.79
C VAL A 124 -5.59 5.68 -19.93
N VAL A 125 -4.64 4.87 -20.36
CA VAL A 125 -3.66 5.19 -21.39
C VAL A 125 -3.77 4.18 -22.51
N ASP A 126 -3.92 4.71 -23.73
CA ASP A 126 -3.81 3.95 -24.96
C ASP A 126 -2.45 4.26 -25.61
N HIS A 127 -1.68 3.22 -25.91
CA HIS A 127 -0.34 3.35 -26.46
C HIS A 127 -0.37 3.26 -27.98
N TYR A 128 0.29 4.19 -28.65
CA TYR A 128 0.41 4.23 -30.09
C TYR A 128 1.86 4.35 -30.53
N GLU A 129 2.20 3.67 -31.61
CA GLU A 129 3.51 3.75 -32.25
C GLU A 129 3.39 4.36 -33.64
N LEU A 130 4.31 5.27 -33.95
CA LEU A 130 4.40 5.91 -35.26
C LEU A 130 4.85 4.89 -36.31
N ASN A 131 4.07 4.77 -37.38
CA ASN A 131 4.47 4.10 -38.61
C ASN A 131 4.90 5.16 -39.65
N PRO A 132 6.20 5.32 -39.93
CA PRO A 132 6.67 6.32 -40.88
C PRO A 132 6.22 6.06 -42.33
N ALA A 133 5.77 4.84 -42.65
CA ALA A 133 5.38 4.48 -44.02
C ALA A 133 4.02 5.07 -44.43
N ASP A 134 3.12 5.29 -43.48
CA ASP A 134 1.80 5.87 -43.71
C ASP A 134 1.56 7.18 -42.94
N ASP A 135 2.54 7.65 -42.17
CA ASP A 135 2.46 8.86 -41.33
C ASP A 135 1.32 8.81 -40.29
N HIS A 136 1.06 7.61 -39.74
CA HIS A 136 0.07 7.42 -38.69
C HIS A 136 0.64 6.78 -37.43
N TYR A 137 0.11 7.18 -36.29
CA TYR A 137 0.24 6.47 -35.03
C TYR A 137 -0.77 5.34 -34.98
N HIS A 138 -0.33 4.10 -34.84
CA HIS A 138 -1.20 2.92 -34.75
C HIS A 138 -1.30 2.42 -33.32
N LEU A 139 -2.52 2.07 -32.91
CA LEU A 139 -2.80 1.54 -31.58
C LEU A 139 -2.06 0.21 -31.37
N THR A 140 -1.29 0.11 -30.30
CA THR A 140 -0.52 -1.09 -29.91
C THR A 140 -1.00 -1.68 -28.58
N ASN A 141 -1.54 -0.86 -27.69
CA ASN A 141 -2.11 -1.31 -26.42
C ASN A 141 -3.24 -0.35 -25.99
N ILE A 142 -4.29 -0.87 -25.36
CA ILE A 142 -5.48 -0.11 -24.99
C ILE A 142 -5.76 -0.20 -23.49
N GLY A 143 -6.20 0.91 -22.90
CA GLY A 143 -6.87 0.91 -21.60
C GLY A 143 -5.96 0.60 -20.41
N THR A 144 -4.66 0.90 -20.51
CA THR A 144 -3.74 0.68 -19.37
C THR A 144 -3.99 1.74 -18.30
N ASP A 145 -4.21 1.35 -17.04
CA ASP A 145 -4.30 2.31 -15.92
C ASP A 145 -3.08 3.26 -15.92
N LEU A 146 -3.31 4.57 -15.82
CA LEU A 146 -2.27 5.58 -15.96
C LEU A 146 -1.15 5.41 -14.93
N LEU A 147 -1.46 5.02 -13.71
CA LEU A 147 -0.45 4.82 -12.66
C LEU A 147 0.41 3.60 -12.95
N ARG A 148 -0.22 2.52 -13.43
CA ARG A 148 0.49 1.33 -13.91
C ARG A 148 1.38 1.68 -15.11
N PHE A 149 0.89 2.49 -16.04
CA PHE A 149 1.66 2.97 -17.19
C PHE A 149 2.90 3.75 -16.74
N LEU A 150 2.73 4.73 -15.85
CA LEU A 150 3.83 5.56 -15.33
C LEU A 150 4.91 4.69 -14.67
N ARG A 151 4.51 3.75 -13.79
CA ARG A 151 5.45 2.84 -13.12
C ARG A 151 6.13 1.87 -14.07
N GLY A 152 5.42 1.36 -15.07
CA GLY A 152 5.99 0.51 -16.11
C GLY A 152 7.11 1.19 -16.89
N HIS A 153 7.11 2.54 -16.92
CA HIS A 153 8.15 3.38 -17.51
C HIS A 153 9.14 3.93 -16.46
N GLY A 154 9.19 3.35 -15.26
CA GLY A 154 10.14 3.72 -14.21
C GLY A 154 9.86 5.06 -13.54
N MET A 155 8.64 5.61 -13.65
CA MET A 155 8.29 6.85 -12.98
C MET A 155 8.00 6.62 -11.48
N HIS A 156 8.58 7.48 -10.65
CA HIS A 156 8.22 7.64 -9.25
C HIS A 156 7.00 8.56 -9.13
N VAL A 157 5.88 7.97 -8.74
CA VAL A 157 4.61 8.68 -8.59
C VAL A 157 4.49 9.24 -7.16
N ARG A 158 4.29 10.55 -7.05
CA ARG A 158 3.94 11.24 -5.80
C ARG A 158 2.47 11.66 -5.85
N GLN A 159 1.65 11.08 -4.99
CA GLN A 159 0.25 11.50 -4.86
C GLN A 159 0.17 12.86 -4.17
N VAL A 160 -0.64 13.77 -4.71
CA VAL A 160 -0.88 15.11 -4.15
C VAL A 160 -2.36 15.46 -4.24
N SER A 161 -2.88 16.20 -3.26
CA SER A 161 -4.26 16.67 -3.28
C SER A 161 -4.51 17.79 -4.30
N ASP A 162 -3.47 18.53 -4.65
CA ASP A 162 -3.50 19.61 -5.64
C ASP A 162 -2.20 19.59 -6.44
N VAL A 163 -2.32 19.25 -7.73
CA VAL A 163 -1.19 19.17 -8.66
C VAL A 163 -0.63 20.55 -8.99
N GLY A 164 -1.47 21.57 -9.08
CA GLY A 164 -1.06 22.95 -9.34
C GLY A 164 -0.26 23.54 -8.18
N ALA A 165 -0.69 23.27 -6.95
CA ALA A 165 0.06 23.65 -5.75
C ALA A 165 1.42 22.93 -5.67
N ALA A 166 1.47 21.63 -6.02
CA ALA A 166 2.72 20.88 -6.07
C ALA A 166 3.70 21.44 -7.12
N ALA A 167 3.18 21.84 -8.28
CA ALA A 167 3.94 22.52 -9.32
C ALA A 167 4.49 23.87 -8.84
N ALA A 168 3.65 24.68 -8.19
CA ALA A 168 4.05 25.98 -7.66
C ALA A 168 5.12 25.85 -6.56
N ALA A 169 5.02 24.84 -5.70
CA ALA A 169 6.02 24.56 -4.68
C ALA A 169 7.38 24.20 -5.28
N LEU A 170 7.41 23.40 -6.36
CA LEU A 170 8.65 23.08 -7.08
C LEU A 170 9.28 24.34 -7.68
N ALA A 171 8.48 25.19 -8.33
CA ALA A 171 8.94 26.45 -8.90
C ALA A 171 9.46 27.44 -7.83
N ALA A 172 8.92 27.38 -6.61
CA ALA A 172 9.39 28.16 -5.47
C ALA A 172 10.67 27.61 -4.83
N HIS A 173 10.97 26.31 -5.03
CA HIS A 173 12.14 25.62 -4.48
C HIS A 173 13.33 25.52 -5.45
N ASP A 174 13.24 26.07 -6.66
CA ASP A 174 14.33 26.16 -7.64
C ASP A 174 15.49 27.10 -7.21
N THR A 175 15.54 27.52 -5.95
CA THR A 175 16.68 28.17 -5.31
C THR A 175 17.51 27.29 -4.36
N GLU A 176 17.18 26.03 -4.09
CA GLU A 176 18.05 25.20 -3.23
C GLU A 176 18.05 23.68 -3.57
N ALA A 177 19.21 23.24 -4.05
CA ALA A 177 19.77 21.88 -3.99
C ALA A 177 19.06 20.72 -4.72
N ALA A 178 19.40 20.58 -6.01
CA ALA A 178 19.58 19.27 -6.63
C ALA A 178 20.89 18.63 -6.11
N ALA A 179 20.82 17.79 -5.06
CA ALA A 179 21.85 16.79 -4.75
C ALA A 179 21.45 15.89 -3.56
N ALA A 180 20.75 14.78 -3.83
CA ALA A 180 20.96 13.49 -3.17
C ALA A 180 20.22 12.42 -3.99
N ALA A 181 20.98 11.72 -4.83
CA ALA A 181 20.51 10.52 -5.51
C ALA A 181 20.28 9.42 -4.46
N GLY A 182 19.02 9.06 -4.25
CA GLY A 182 18.59 7.97 -3.39
C GLY A 182 17.14 7.59 -3.71
N ILE A 183 16.80 6.31 -3.58
CA ILE A 183 15.42 5.84 -3.66
C ILE A 183 14.63 6.57 -2.56
N PRO A 184 13.50 7.24 -2.86
CA PRO A 184 12.71 7.91 -1.84
C PRO A 184 12.24 6.89 -0.79
N THR A 185 12.48 7.20 0.48
CA THR A 185 12.09 6.36 1.62
C THR A 185 10.59 6.16 1.65
N ARG A 186 10.19 4.91 1.89
CA ARG A 186 8.80 4.50 1.88
C ARG A 186 8.33 4.24 3.31
N GLN A 187 7.16 4.77 3.65
CA GLN A 187 6.50 4.44 4.90
C GLN A 187 5.89 3.04 4.86
N SER A 188 5.42 2.62 3.68
CA SER A 188 4.69 1.38 3.43
C SER A 188 5.35 0.53 2.35
N THR A 189 4.92 -0.72 2.24
CA THR A 189 5.43 -1.69 1.25
C THR A 189 4.27 -2.40 0.56
N ASN A 190 4.51 -2.92 -0.64
CA ASN A 190 3.57 -3.77 -1.37
C ASN A 190 3.78 -5.25 -1.02
N GLU A 191 4.71 -5.60 -0.12
CA GLU A 191 5.03 -6.98 0.21
C GLU A 191 4.96 -7.25 1.70
N VAL A 192 4.28 -8.34 2.05
CA VAL A 192 4.10 -8.78 3.43
C VAL A 192 4.36 -10.28 3.55
N LEU A 193 4.64 -10.72 4.77
CA LEU A 193 4.60 -12.12 5.17
C LEU A 193 3.39 -12.36 6.06
N MET A 194 2.69 -13.45 5.78
CA MET A 194 1.53 -13.91 6.53
C MET A 194 1.72 -15.37 6.93
N VAL A 195 1.12 -15.78 8.04
CA VAL A 195 1.11 -17.18 8.48
C VAL A 195 -0.34 -17.63 8.63
N ALA A 196 -0.76 -18.57 7.80
CA ALA A 196 -2.12 -19.10 7.82
C ALA A 196 -2.41 -19.79 9.17
N PRO A 197 -3.56 -19.49 9.82
CA PRO A 197 -3.92 -19.98 11.15
C PRO A 197 -4.36 -21.46 11.16
N THR A 198 -3.58 -22.37 10.56
CA THR A 198 -3.93 -23.78 10.33
C THR A 198 -3.98 -24.64 11.60
N ALA A 199 -3.52 -24.10 12.74
CA ALA A 199 -3.58 -24.74 14.05
C ALA A 199 -4.00 -23.73 15.15
N PHE A 200 -4.81 -22.73 14.78
CA PHE A 200 -5.22 -21.66 15.68
C PHE A 200 -6.20 -22.15 16.75
N VAL A 201 -5.90 -21.81 18.01
CA VAL A 201 -6.71 -22.05 19.20
C VAL A 201 -6.52 -20.90 20.17
N PHE A 202 -7.35 -20.79 21.21
CA PHE A 202 -7.18 -19.78 22.24
C PHE A 202 -5.83 -19.94 22.98
N ASN A 203 -5.08 -18.84 23.11
CA ASN A 203 -3.79 -18.82 23.81
C ASN A 203 -3.95 -18.42 25.30
N GLN A 204 -3.94 -19.40 26.20
CA GLN A 204 -4.03 -19.15 27.64
C GLN A 204 -2.84 -18.38 28.23
N GLU A 205 -1.63 -18.50 27.66
CA GLU A 205 -0.45 -17.78 28.14
C GLU A 205 -0.53 -16.28 27.80
N ALA A 206 -0.93 -15.96 26.56
CA ALA A 206 -1.00 -14.59 26.08
C ALA A 206 -2.26 -13.83 26.55
N ALA A 207 -3.33 -14.54 26.91
CA ALA A 207 -4.56 -13.92 27.40
C ALA A 207 -4.43 -13.27 28.78
N GLN A 208 -3.34 -13.54 29.53
CA GLN A 208 -3.15 -13.00 30.88
C GLN A 208 -2.95 -11.48 30.91
N ASP A 209 -2.43 -10.91 29.83
CA ASP A 209 -2.12 -9.49 29.69
C ASP A 209 -2.66 -8.88 28.38
N ASN A 210 -3.46 -9.62 27.62
CA ASN A 210 -4.17 -9.12 26.43
C ASN A 210 -5.67 -9.00 26.69
N SER A 211 -6.13 -7.80 27.03
CA SER A 211 -7.55 -7.52 27.30
C SER A 211 -8.48 -7.63 26.08
N PHE A 212 -7.93 -7.84 24.87
CA PHE A 212 -8.69 -8.03 23.65
C PHE A 212 -9.01 -9.51 23.36
N MET A 213 -8.34 -10.47 24.04
CA MET A 213 -8.63 -11.90 23.92
C MET A 213 -9.84 -12.31 24.76
N ASN A 214 -10.76 -13.07 24.19
CA ASN A 214 -11.98 -13.52 24.86
C ASN A 214 -12.19 -15.03 24.76
N THR A 215 -12.57 -15.66 25.89
CA THR A 215 -12.85 -17.10 26.01
C THR A 215 -14.34 -17.46 25.90
N ASN A 216 -15.22 -16.47 25.80
CA ASN A 216 -16.66 -16.63 26.07
C ASN A 216 -17.48 -17.26 24.95
N THR A 217 -16.87 -17.74 23.87
CA THR A 217 -17.59 -18.58 22.92
C THR A 217 -17.44 -20.03 23.38
N GLY A 218 -18.56 -20.73 23.65
CA GLY A 218 -18.55 -22.20 23.80
C GLY A 218 -17.96 -22.92 22.57
N GLU A 219 -17.78 -22.18 21.47
CA GLU A 219 -17.12 -22.57 20.24
C GLU A 219 -15.58 -22.58 20.34
N ALA A 220 -14.94 -21.76 21.20
CA ALA A 220 -13.47 -21.67 21.41
C ALA A 220 -12.78 -23.02 21.70
N LEU A 221 -13.56 -23.99 22.18
CA LEU A 221 -13.13 -25.35 22.55
C LEU A 221 -13.54 -26.42 21.52
N SER A 222 -14.18 -26.03 20.42
CA SER A 222 -14.64 -26.91 19.35
C SER A 222 -13.72 -26.82 18.13
N GLY A 223 -13.52 -27.92 17.40
CA GLY A 223 -12.73 -27.93 16.16
C GLY A 223 -13.25 -27.01 15.03
N GLY A 224 -14.38 -26.31 15.23
CA GLY A 224 -14.96 -25.37 14.27
C GLY A 224 -14.26 -24.00 14.22
N VAL A 225 -13.63 -23.55 15.32
CA VAL A 225 -13.00 -22.22 15.39
C VAL A 225 -11.88 -22.06 14.39
N THR A 226 -10.97 -23.03 14.31
CA THR A 226 -9.85 -22.99 13.36
C THR A 226 -10.38 -22.90 11.92
N HIS A 227 -11.47 -23.61 11.59
CA HIS A 227 -12.07 -23.54 10.26
C HIS A 227 -12.67 -22.17 9.96
N GLN A 228 -13.38 -21.58 10.91
CA GLN A 228 -13.95 -20.24 10.78
C GLN A 228 -12.86 -19.18 10.63
N VAL A 229 -11.84 -19.21 11.48
CA VAL A 229 -10.67 -18.32 11.42
C VAL A 229 -9.92 -18.48 10.11
N LEU A 230 -9.76 -19.71 9.60
CA LEU A 230 -9.14 -19.94 8.29
C LEU A 230 -9.95 -19.33 7.14
N LYS A 231 -11.29 -19.40 7.20
CA LYS A 231 -12.17 -18.79 6.18
C LYS A 231 -12.11 -17.27 6.21
N GLU A 232 -12.08 -16.69 7.40
CA GLU A 232 -11.87 -15.26 7.62
C GLU A 232 -10.51 -14.81 7.08
N PHE A 233 -9.46 -15.55 7.45
CA PHE A 233 -8.09 -15.27 7.02
C PHE A 233 -7.91 -15.44 5.50
N SER A 234 -8.52 -16.44 4.88
CA SER A 234 -8.50 -16.59 3.42
C SER A 234 -9.20 -15.44 2.72
N SER A 235 -10.27 -14.90 3.32
CA SER A 235 -10.96 -13.72 2.78
C SER A 235 -10.08 -12.47 2.89
N LEU A 236 -9.33 -12.30 3.99
CA LEU A 236 -8.32 -11.25 4.12
C LEU A 236 -7.21 -11.41 3.07
N TYR A 237 -6.71 -12.64 2.90
CA TYR A 237 -5.72 -12.96 1.87
C TYR A 237 -6.20 -12.55 0.47
N ASP A 238 -7.42 -12.95 0.08
CA ASP A 238 -8.01 -12.61 -1.22
C ASP A 238 -8.17 -11.09 -1.41
N VAL A 239 -8.61 -10.36 -0.37
CA VAL A 239 -8.70 -8.89 -0.42
C VAL A 239 -7.31 -8.27 -0.63
N LEU A 240 -6.28 -8.77 0.05
CA LEU A 240 -4.93 -8.26 -0.09
C LEU A 240 -4.34 -8.57 -1.47
N THR A 241 -4.45 -9.81 -1.95
CA THR A 241 -3.80 -10.23 -3.20
C THR A 241 -4.59 -9.83 -4.44
N GLU A 242 -5.88 -10.15 -4.49
CA GLU A 242 -6.68 -10.01 -5.70
C GLU A 242 -7.28 -8.62 -5.85
N VAL A 243 -7.64 -7.97 -4.74
CA VAL A 243 -8.28 -6.65 -4.77
C VAL A 243 -7.23 -5.53 -4.63
N ALA A 244 -6.37 -5.62 -3.62
CA ALA A 244 -5.34 -4.61 -3.39
C ALA A 244 -4.09 -4.83 -4.24
N GLY A 245 -3.77 -6.06 -4.65
CA GLY A 245 -2.53 -6.34 -5.39
C GLY A 245 -1.27 -6.33 -4.52
N VAL A 246 -1.42 -6.62 -3.22
CA VAL A 246 -0.32 -6.82 -2.27
C VAL A 246 0.30 -8.19 -2.51
N LYS A 247 1.63 -8.26 -2.51
CA LYS A 247 2.38 -9.52 -2.55
C LYS A 247 2.41 -10.14 -1.15
N VAL A 248 1.87 -11.35 -1.05
CA VAL A 248 1.84 -12.09 0.22
C VAL A 248 2.76 -13.31 0.14
N ASN A 249 3.75 -13.36 1.03
CA ASN A 249 4.55 -14.55 1.31
C ASN A 249 3.80 -15.37 2.37
N LEU A 250 2.99 -16.34 1.94
CA LEU A 250 2.13 -17.11 2.83
C LEU A 250 2.83 -18.38 3.35
N PHE A 251 3.00 -18.45 4.67
CA PHE A 251 3.42 -19.65 5.38
C PHE A 251 2.22 -20.30 6.07
N GLN A 252 2.39 -21.51 6.56
CA GLN A 252 1.39 -22.23 7.35
C GLN A 252 2.00 -22.68 8.67
N HIS A 253 1.21 -22.81 9.72
CA HIS A 253 1.67 -23.34 11.00
C HIS A 253 0.91 -24.62 11.39
N SER A 254 1.64 -25.66 11.77
CA SER A 254 1.06 -26.93 12.23
C SER A 254 0.86 -26.96 13.75
N LEU A 255 0.09 -27.95 14.22
CA LEU A 255 -0.21 -28.16 15.64
C LEU A 255 1.03 -28.51 16.47
N ASP A 256 2.00 -29.20 15.86
CA ASP A 256 3.26 -29.62 16.48
C ASP A 256 4.17 -28.46 16.89
N HIS A 257 4.03 -27.27 16.28
CA HIS A 257 4.72 -26.06 16.71
C HIS A 257 4.29 -25.60 18.11
N GLY A 258 3.05 -25.91 18.53
CA GLY A 258 2.51 -25.47 19.82
C GLY A 258 2.46 -23.95 19.98
N THR A 259 2.18 -23.23 18.89
CA THR A 259 2.20 -21.76 18.77
C THR A 259 0.85 -21.25 18.22
N PRO A 260 -0.17 -21.10 19.07
CA PRO A 260 -1.53 -20.73 18.62
C PRO A 260 -1.62 -19.36 17.96
N ASP A 261 -0.76 -18.41 18.37
CA ASP A 261 -0.73 -17.02 17.89
C ASP A 261 0.24 -16.80 16.71
N ALA A 262 0.76 -17.87 16.09
CA ALA A 262 1.74 -17.78 15.01
C ALA A 262 1.20 -17.03 13.76
N CYS A 263 -0.11 -16.83 13.66
CA CYS A 263 -0.74 -15.99 12.65
C CYS A 263 -0.46 -14.48 12.83
N PHE A 264 0.23 -14.08 13.90
CA PHE A 264 0.68 -12.71 14.17
C PHE A 264 2.22 -12.55 14.04
N PRO A 265 2.80 -12.74 12.84
CA PRO A 265 4.24 -12.80 12.64
C PRO A 265 4.98 -11.48 12.95
N ASN A 266 4.25 -10.36 12.95
CA ASN A 266 4.81 -9.02 13.13
C ASN A 266 5.41 -8.79 14.53
N ASN A 267 5.10 -9.67 15.49
CA ASN A 267 5.54 -9.53 16.88
C ASN A 267 6.97 -10.04 17.15
N TRP A 268 7.53 -10.87 16.27
CA TRP A 268 8.83 -11.49 16.53
C TRP A 268 9.93 -11.04 15.58
N PHE A 269 9.60 -10.43 14.43
CA PHE A 269 10.57 -9.81 13.55
C PHE A 269 10.05 -8.55 12.84
N SER A 270 11.01 -7.78 12.31
CA SER A 270 10.74 -6.71 11.35
C SER A 270 11.87 -6.62 10.34
N THR A 271 11.55 -6.06 9.17
CA THR A 271 12.52 -5.82 8.10
C THR A 271 12.78 -4.33 7.95
N HIS A 272 14.04 -4.01 7.64
CA HIS A 272 14.54 -2.64 7.48
C HIS A 272 15.45 -2.60 6.24
N PRO A 273 15.09 -1.89 5.17
CA PRO A 273 15.89 -1.84 3.97
C PRO A 273 17.14 -0.98 4.19
N ALA A 274 18.19 -1.22 3.40
CA ALA A 274 19.34 -0.32 3.36
C ALA A 274 18.90 1.10 2.94
N ASN A 275 19.41 2.12 3.63
CA ASN A 275 19.07 3.53 3.39
C ASN A 275 17.62 3.88 3.73
N GLU A 276 16.99 3.13 4.63
CA GLU A 276 15.82 3.63 5.33
C GLU A 276 16.14 5.02 5.91
N ALA A 277 15.38 6.06 5.52
CA ALA A 277 15.65 7.42 6.01
C ALA A 277 15.18 7.59 7.46
N GLY A 278 15.18 8.83 7.94
CA GLY A 278 14.91 9.10 9.35
C GLY A 278 16.01 8.60 10.28
N GLY A 279 17.18 8.25 9.75
CA GLY A 279 18.32 7.71 10.49
C GLY A 279 18.51 6.19 10.38
N GLY A 280 17.62 5.48 9.67
CA GLY A 280 17.64 4.02 9.53
C GLY A 280 18.95 3.38 9.05
N CYS A 281 18.98 2.05 9.06
CA CYS A 281 20.21 1.28 8.89
C CYS A 281 20.83 1.38 7.48
N GLY A 282 22.16 1.44 7.40
CA GLY A 282 22.91 1.47 6.14
C GLY A 282 22.97 0.14 5.37
N ALA A 283 22.42 -0.94 5.92
CA ALA A 283 22.34 -2.26 5.30
C ALA A 283 20.99 -2.89 5.60
N SER A 284 20.46 -3.67 4.66
CA SER A 284 19.19 -4.38 4.84
C SER A 284 19.29 -5.29 6.07
N THR A 285 18.46 -5.00 7.07
CA THR A 285 18.53 -5.57 8.41
C THR A 285 17.24 -6.32 8.73
N LEU A 286 17.41 -7.51 9.30
CA LEU A 286 16.37 -8.28 9.96
C LEU A 286 16.54 -8.15 11.47
N VAL A 287 15.49 -7.74 12.17
CA VAL A 287 15.50 -7.65 13.64
C VAL A 287 14.70 -8.79 14.22
N TYR A 288 15.22 -9.47 15.25
CA TYR A 288 14.49 -10.45 16.05
C TYR A 288 14.21 -9.89 17.44
N TYR A 289 12.98 -10.11 17.91
CA TYR A 289 12.44 -9.44 19.08
C TYR A 289 12.21 -10.40 20.25
N PRO A 290 12.47 -9.96 21.49
CA PRO A 290 12.17 -10.73 22.69
C PRO A 290 10.66 -10.71 22.96
N MET A 291 10.07 -11.89 23.09
CA MET A 291 8.64 -12.08 23.36
C MET A 291 8.38 -12.56 24.78
N LYS A 292 7.30 -12.09 25.39
CA LYS A 292 7.00 -12.36 26.79
C LYS A 292 6.63 -13.81 27.05
N CYS A 293 5.73 -14.35 26.24
CA CYS A 293 5.18 -15.68 26.44
C CYS A 293 6.10 -16.76 25.83
N PRO A 294 6.49 -17.80 26.59
CA PRO A 294 7.34 -18.88 26.08
C PRO A 294 6.76 -19.61 24.87
N ASN A 295 5.44 -19.76 24.76
CA ASN A 295 4.84 -20.34 23.56
C ASN A 295 4.99 -19.45 22.32
N ARG A 296 4.96 -18.13 22.49
CA ARG A 296 5.19 -17.17 21.43
C ARG A 296 6.65 -17.14 21.02
N GLN A 297 7.59 -17.28 21.95
CA GLN A 297 9.04 -17.43 21.65
C GLN A 297 9.35 -18.52 20.60
N ARG A 298 8.53 -19.59 20.56
CA ARG A 298 8.64 -20.68 19.58
C ARG A 298 8.11 -20.33 18.18
N GLU A 299 7.46 -19.18 18.00
CA GLU A 299 6.98 -18.70 16.68
C GLU A 299 8.15 -18.34 15.74
N ARG A 300 9.35 -18.11 16.30
CA ARG A 300 10.58 -17.85 15.55
C ARG A 300 11.04 -19.12 14.83
N ARG A 301 10.66 -19.26 13.56
CA ARG A 301 10.94 -20.45 12.76
C ARG A 301 12.11 -20.28 11.79
N GLU A 302 12.94 -21.30 11.69
CA GLU A 302 14.12 -21.33 10.81
C GLU A 302 13.77 -21.24 9.33
N ASP A 303 12.64 -21.79 8.90
CA ASP A 303 12.21 -21.77 7.49
C ASP A 303 11.83 -20.36 7.03
N ILE A 304 11.15 -19.58 7.89
CA ILE A 304 10.88 -18.17 7.65
C ILE A 304 12.19 -17.38 7.59
N GLN A 305 13.09 -17.59 8.57
CA GLN A 305 14.39 -16.91 8.60
C GLN A 305 15.22 -17.20 7.34
N ALA A 306 15.23 -18.45 6.86
CA ALA A 306 15.94 -18.84 5.64
C ALA A 306 15.39 -18.14 4.40
N VAL A 307 14.07 -17.93 4.31
CA VAL A 307 13.46 -17.16 3.23
C VAL A 307 13.84 -15.69 3.31
N LEU A 308 13.75 -15.07 4.49
CA LEU A 308 14.13 -13.66 4.68
C LEU A 308 15.61 -13.43 4.36
N ASN A 309 16.51 -14.32 4.78
CA ASN A 309 17.93 -14.22 4.42
C ASN A 309 18.13 -14.29 2.90
N LYS A 310 17.41 -15.18 2.19
CA LYS A 310 17.45 -15.23 0.72
C LYS A 310 16.87 -13.98 0.04
N MET A 311 16.08 -13.18 0.75
CA MET A 311 15.56 -11.89 0.28
C MET A 311 16.56 -10.74 0.46
N GLY A 312 17.75 -11.00 1.02
CA GLY A 312 18.85 -10.04 1.13
C GLY A 312 18.95 -9.33 2.48
N TYR A 313 18.32 -9.85 3.53
CA TYR A 313 18.51 -9.34 4.89
C TYR A 313 19.69 -10.03 5.59
N ASP A 314 20.91 -9.76 5.12
CA ASP A 314 22.12 -10.43 5.62
C ASP A 314 22.56 -9.91 7.00
N ARG A 315 22.15 -8.70 7.39
CA ARG A 315 22.43 -8.14 8.71
C ARG A 315 21.32 -8.54 9.68
N ILE A 316 21.69 -9.25 10.74
CA ILE A 316 20.75 -9.63 11.81
C ILE A 316 21.04 -8.80 13.06
N VAL A 317 19.99 -8.20 13.63
CA VAL A 317 19.99 -7.63 14.98
C VAL A 317 19.12 -8.52 15.84
N ASP A 318 19.74 -9.29 16.74
CA ASP A 318 19.03 -10.24 17.59
C ASP A 318 18.90 -9.72 19.02
N MET A 319 17.70 -9.28 19.40
CA MET A 319 17.37 -8.80 20.73
C MET A 319 16.75 -9.89 21.62
N THR A 320 16.59 -11.14 21.12
CA THR A 320 15.91 -12.22 21.86
C THR A 320 16.62 -12.61 23.15
N GLY A 321 17.93 -12.32 23.27
CA GLY A 321 18.70 -12.56 24.48
C GLY A 321 18.18 -11.86 25.74
N GLU A 322 17.41 -10.79 25.56
CA GLU A 322 16.82 -9.99 26.65
C GLU A 322 15.68 -10.70 27.39
N GLU A 323 15.11 -11.76 26.79
CA GLU A 323 14.13 -12.65 27.44
C GLU A 323 14.68 -13.23 28.75
N ARG A 324 15.99 -13.53 28.81
CA ARG A 324 16.66 -14.04 30.03
C ARG A 324 16.70 -13.02 31.18
N LYS A 325 16.45 -11.75 30.89
CA LYS A 325 16.39 -10.64 31.85
C LYS A 325 14.95 -10.19 32.13
N ASN A 326 13.95 -10.93 31.64
CA ASN A 326 12.54 -10.54 31.69
C ASN A 326 12.25 -9.17 31.05
N LYS A 327 12.99 -8.81 30.00
CA LYS A 327 12.74 -7.62 29.19
C LYS A 327 12.20 -8.05 27.83
N TYR A 328 11.12 -7.40 27.39
CA TYR A 328 10.37 -7.79 26.20
C TYR A 328 10.10 -6.58 25.31
N PHE A 329 10.00 -6.82 24.01
CA PHE A 329 9.79 -5.80 22.99
C PHE A 329 9.19 -6.46 21.75
N GLU A 330 7.89 -6.76 21.76
CA GLU A 330 7.20 -7.62 20.77
C GLU A 330 7.01 -6.98 19.37
N GLY A 331 8.13 -6.64 18.73
CA GLY A 331 8.22 -6.21 17.34
C GLY A 331 7.29 -5.05 17.01
N THR A 332 6.72 -5.06 15.80
CA THR A 332 5.81 -3.99 15.36
C THR A 332 4.43 -4.05 16.03
N GLY A 333 4.23 -4.96 16.98
CA GLY A 333 3.14 -4.90 17.95
C GLY A 333 3.28 -3.70 18.87
N VAL A 334 4.47 -3.55 19.46
CA VAL A 334 4.78 -2.48 20.41
C VAL A 334 5.51 -1.29 19.79
N LEU A 335 6.02 -1.48 18.57
CA LEU A 335 6.80 -0.49 17.84
C LEU A 335 6.02 0.00 16.62
N VAL A 336 5.48 1.22 16.69
CA VAL A 336 4.87 1.89 15.52
C VAL A 336 5.86 2.90 14.97
N ILE A 337 6.27 2.72 13.71
CA ILE A 337 7.44 3.41 13.14
C ILE A 337 6.99 4.47 12.14
N ASP A 338 7.37 5.72 12.36
CA ASP A 338 7.43 6.74 11.31
C ASP A 338 8.78 6.63 10.62
N ARG A 339 8.83 5.86 9.54
CA ARG A 339 10.05 5.54 8.79
C ARG A 339 10.61 6.77 8.07
N VAL A 340 9.73 7.65 7.61
CA VAL A 340 10.11 8.88 6.91
C VAL A 340 10.64 9.91 7.90
N GLY A 341 9.92 10.12 9.01
CA GLY A 341 10.28 11.05 10.07
C GLY A 341 11.45 10.57 10.93
N GLY A 342 11.66 9.26 11.02
CA GLY A 342 12.71 8.66 11.85
C GLY A 342 12.36 8.56 13.32
N THR A 343 11.07 8.40 13.63
CA THR A 343 10.56 8.38 15.01
C THR A 343 9.87 7.05 15.28
N ALA A 344 10.26 6.39 16.37
CA ALA A 344 9.56 5.22 16.89
C ALA A 344 8.56 5.65 17.97
N TYR A 345 7.31 5.22 17.89
CA TYR A 345 6.30 5.44 18.92
C TYR A 345 6.05 4.14 19.68
N VAL A 346 6.13 4.21 21.01
CA VAL A 346 6.05 3.03 21.89
C VAL A 346 5.21 3.34 23.13
N ALA A 347 4.05 2.72 23.22
CA ALA A 347 3.30 2.62 24.47
C ALA A 347 4.00 1.60 25.39
N LEU A 348 4.36 2.03 26.60
CA LEU A 348 5.03 1.15 27.56
C LEU A 348 4.05 0.15 28.18
N SER A 349 4.46 -1.12 28.24
CA SER A 349 3.65 -2.23 28.75
C SER A 349 4.56 -3.37 29.22
N GLU A 350 3.97 -4.46 29.73
CA GLU A 350 4.72 -5.68 30.05
C GLU A 350 5.39 -6.33 28.83
N ARG A 351 5.03 -5.91 27.61
CA ARG A 351 5.56 -6.39 26.33
C ARG A 351 6.46 -5.36 25.64
N ALA A 352 6.64 -4.18 26.23
CA ALA A 352 7.36 -3.04 25.66
C ALA A 352 8.26 -2.35 26.69
N HIS A 353 9.49 -2.84 26.84
CA HIS A 353 10.45 -2.28 27.78
C HIS A 353 11.11 -1.01 27.23
N PRO A 354 11.20 0.09 28.01
CA PRO A 354 11.76 1.37 27.53
C PRO A 354 13.24 1.27 27.11
N ASP A 355 14.08 0.54 27.85
CA ASP A 355 15.49 0.33 27.46
C ASP A 355 15.63 -0.31 26.07
N LEU A 356 14.73 -1.23 25.70
CA LEU A 356 14.78 -1.90 24.41
C LEU A 356 14.30 -0.99 23.28
N ALA A 357 13.37 -0.07 23.56
CA ALA A 357 13.01 0.98 22.61
C ALA A 357 14.20 1.92 22.32
N ALA A 358 14.95 2.31 23.37
CA ALA A 358 16.15 3.13 23.21
C ALA A 358 17.26 2.38 22.46
N GLU A 359 17.54 1.13 22.85
CA GLU A 359 18.52 0.28 22.17
C GLU A 359 18.16 0.07 20.69
N TRP A 360 16.89 -0.13 20.38
CA TRP A 360 16.41 -0.29 19.01
C TRP A 360 16.68 0.96 18.17
N VAL A 361 16.37 2.14 18.70
CA VAL A 361 16.61 3.43 18.04
C VAL A 361 18.10 3.60 17.76
N ASP A 362 18.95 3.37 18.75
CA ASP A 362 20.41 3.51 18.60
C ASP A 362 20.98 2.48 17.60
N THR A 363 20.51 1.23 17.66
CA THR A 363 21.04 0.12 16.85
C THR A 363 20.61 0.18 15.38
N LEU A 364 19.41 0.70 15.14
CA LEU A 364 18.86 0.90 13.80
C LEU A 364 19.13 2.30 13.25
N GLY A 365 19.60 3.22 14.10
CA GLY A 365 20.00 4.58 13.74
C GLY A 365 18.86 5.61 13.71
N TYR A 366 17.64 5.25 14.13
CA TYR A 366 16.52 6.18 14.17
C TYR A 366 16.83 7.39 15.07
N LYS A 367 16.11 8.50 14.89
CA LYS A 367 16.39 9.74 15.62
C LYS A 367 15.99 9.67 17.09
N GLU A 368 14.82 9.10 17.37
CA GLU A 368 14.28 9.05 18.73
C GLU A 368 13.17 7.99 18.87
N ALA A 369 12.96 7.57 20.12
CA ALA A 369 11.75 6.87 20.56
C ALA A 369 10.90 7.84 21.39
N VAL A 370 9.64 8.02 20.98
CA VAL A 370 8.60 8.68 21.77
C VAL A 370 7.89 7.59 22.58
N THR A 371 8.33 7.42 23.83
CA THR A 371 7.71 6.50 24.79
C THR A 371 6.64 7.21 25.62
N PHE A 372 5.54 6.55 25.90
CA PHE A 372 4.45 7.10 26.71
C PHE A 372 3.66 6.01 27.43
N ALA A 373 2.95 6.37 28.49
CA ALA A 373 2.00 5.50 29.16
C ALA A 373 0.63 5.60 28.49
N SER A 374 -0.01 4.45 28.25
CA SER A 374 -1.39 4.40 27.78
C SER A 374 -2.21 3.38 28.55
N SER A 375 -3.52 3.58 28.59
CA SER A 375 -4.46 2.68 29.26
C SER A 375 -5.65 2.29 28.39
N ASP A 376 -6.20 1.10 28.61
CA ASP A 376 -7.47 0.64 28.04
C ASP A 376 -8.69 1.15 28.85
N SER A 377 -9.89 0.70 28.50
CA SER A 377 -11.15 1.13 29.13
C SER A 377 -11.29 0.72 30.60
N ILE A 378 -10.52 -0.26 31.08
CA ILE A 378 -10.52 -0.71 32.48
C ILE A 378 -9.32 -0.14 33.27
N GLY A 379 -8.50 0.70 32.64
CA GLY A 379 -7.36 1.37 33.26
C GLY A 379 -6.07 0.55 33.25
N SER A 380 -6.05 -0.62 32.61
CA SER A 380 -4.87 -1.45 32.43
C SER A 380 -3.99 -0.88 31.31
N ALA A 381 -2.68 -1.14 31.35
CA ALA A 381 -1.78 -0.71 30.27
C ALA A 381 -2.19 -1.33 28.93
N VAL A 382 -2.18 -0.54 27.86
CA VAL A 382 -2.41 -1.08 26.51
C VAL A 382 -1.23 -1.98 26.14
N TYR A 383 -1.50 -3.26 25.86
CA TYR A 383 -0.44 -4.25 25.71
C TYR A 383 0.47 -4.01 24.50
N HIS A 384 -0.10 -3.58 23.36
CA HIS A 384 0.60 -3.30 22.10
C HIS A 384 0.26 -1.89 21.58
N THR A 385 1.27 -1.12 21.20
CA THR A 385 1.10 0.22 20.61
C THR A 385 0.23 0.20 19.35
N ASN A 386 0.33 -0.85 18.53
CA ASN A 386 -0.40 -0.96 17.27
C ASN A 386 -1.91 -1.24 17.42
N VAL A 387 -2.45 -1.43 18.63
CA VAL A 387 -3.90 -1.47 18.83
C VAL A 387 -4.49 -0.07 19.05
N MET A 388 -3.65 0.88 19.49
CA MET A 388 -4.05 2.25 19.77
C MET A 388 -3.65 3.24 18.67
N MET A 389 -2.68 2.91 17.81
CA MET A 389 -2.24 3.81 16.75
C MET A 389 -1.63 3.12 15.54
N ALA A 390 -1.66 3.83 14.41
CA ALA A 390 -1.00 3.49 13.16
C ALA A 390 -0.45 4.76 12.49
N ILE A 391 0.65 4.62 11.73
CA ILE A 391 1.27 5.70 10.98
C ILE A 391 1.37 5.30 9.50
N GLY A 392 0.69 6.06 8.64
CA GLY A 392 0.83 6.04 7.19
C GLY A 392 1.72 7.18 6.71
N THR A 393 1.83 7.38 5.40
CA THR A 393 2.79 8.32 4.78
C THR A 393 2.54 9.78 5.19
N SER A 394 1.28 10.16 5.39
CA SER A 394 0.89 11.53 5.74
C SER A 394 -0.35 11.62 6.64
N VAL A 395 -0.83 10.47 7.12
CA VAL A 395 -1.96 10.35 8.04
C VAL A 395 -1.57 9.41 9.17
N ALA A 396 -2.05 9.69 10.36
CA ALA A 396 -1.88 8.81 11.50
C ALA A 396 -3.23 8.60 12.19
N VAL A 397 -3.49 7.37 12.64
CA VAL A 397 -4.61 7.06 13.51
C VAL A 397 -4.05 6.94 14.92
N ALA A 398 -4.67 7.58 15.91
CA ALA A 398 -4.23 7.47 17.30
C ALA A 398 -5.39 7.67 18.27
N CYS A 399 -5.46 6.84 19.31
CA CYS A 399 -6.37 7.07 20.42
C CYS A 399 -5.73 8.04 21.42
N LEU A 400 -5.93 9.36 21.25
CA LEU A 400 -5.26 10.36 22.09
C LEU A 400 -5.71 10.29 23.55
N GLU A 401 -6.96 9.90 23.79
CA GLU A 401 -7.48 9.72 25.15
C GLU A 401 -6.91 8.49 25.87
N SER A 402 -6.30 7.54 25.16
CA SER A 402 -5.60 6.41 25.76
C SER A 402 -4.30 6.83 26.44
N ILE A 403 -3.66 7.92 26.00
CA ILE A 403 -2.40 8.42 26.56
C ILE A 403 -2.66 9.06 27.93
N ALA A 404 -2.14 8.44 28.98
CA ALA A 404 -2.55 8.70 30.36
C ALA A 404 -2.14 10.10 30.86
N HIS A 405 -0.95 10.55 30.50
CA HIS A 405 -0.37 11.79 31.00
C HIS A 405 -0.51 12.95 30.00
N ASP A 406 -1.09 14.07 30.45
CA ASP A 406 -1.33 15.24 29.59
C ASP A 406 -0.05 15.81 28.95
N LYS A 407 1.08 15.76 29.67
CA LYS A 407 2.39 16.18 29.13
C LYS A 407 2.87 15.27 27.99
N GLU A 408 2.73 13.96 28.15
CA GLU A 408 3.09 12.97 27.13
C GLU A 408 2.18 13.11 25.92
N ARG A 409 0.87 13.26 26.13
CA ARG A 409 -0.11 13.48 25.05
C ARG A 409 0.18 14.75 24.27
N LYS A 410 0.47 15.87 24.95
CA LYS A 410 0.86 17.12 24.27
C LYS A 410 2.15 16.96 23.48
N HIS A 411 3.15 16.26 24.03
CA HIS A 411 4.39 15.97 23.33
C HIS A 411 4.15 15.11 22.09
N PHE A 412 3.42 14.00 22.23
CA PHE A 412 3.01 13.09 21.16
C PHE A 412 2.33 13.85 20.02
N VAL A 413 1.28 14.62 20.33
CA VAL A 413 0.53 15.41 19.33
C VAL A 413 1.44 16.44 18.67
N SER A 414 2.28 17.15 19.43
CA SER A 414 3.19 18.17 18.90
C SER A 414 4.24 17.62 17.93
N LYS A 415 4.57 16.33 18.04
CA LYS A 415 5.50 15.65 17.14
C LYS A 415 4.77 15.16 15.90
N LEU A 416 3.71 14.38 16.10
CA LEU A 416 3.00 13.70 15.02
C LEU A 416 2.29 14.69 14.07
N SER A 417 1.71 15.77 14.60
CA SER A 417 0.97 16.76 13.79
C SER A 417 1.84 17.63 12.89
N LYS A 418 3.17 17.57 13.02
CA LYS A 418 4.11 18.28 12.13
C LYS A 418 4.12 17.69 10.73
N THR A 419 3.85 16.39 10.61
CA THR A 419 4.01 15.62 9.38
C THR A 419 2.76 14.84 9.00
N HIS A 420 1.83 14.62 9.92
CA HIS A 420 0.63 13.80 9.70
C HIS A 420 -0.65 14.54 10.06
N GLU A 421 -1.70 14.38 9.24
CA GLU A 421 -3.08 14.65 9.66
C GLU A 421 -3.50 13.54 10.65
N ILE A 422 -3.85 13.91 11.88
CA ILE A 422 -4.19 12.95 12.93
C ILE A 422 -5.70 12.66 12.89
N VAL A 423 -6.04 11.40 12.67
CA VAL A 423 -7.37 10.82 12.88
C VAL A 423 -7.44 10.35 14.33
N ASP A 424 -7.97 11.20 15.21
CA ASP A 424 -8.19 10.84 16.61
C ASP A 424 -9.36 9.85 16.72
N ILE A 425 -9.14 8.74 17.42
CA ILE A 425 -10.13 7.69 17.65
C ILE A 425 -10.49 7.58 19.13
N SER A 426 -11.74 7.23 19.42
CA SER A 426 -12.17 6.94 20.80
C SER A 426 -11.63 5.60 21.30
N ARG A 427 -11.78 5.34 22.59
CA ARG A 427 -11.51 4.08 23.27
C ARG A 427 -12.41 2.97 22.77
N ASP A 428 -13.65 3.28 22.41
CA ASP A 428 -14.58 2.31 21.80
C ASP A 428 -14.13 1.93 20.38
N GLN A 429 -13.61 2.90 19.63
CA GLN A 429 -13.01 2.66 18.31
C GLN A 429 -11.69 1.89 18.45
N MET A 430 -10.86 2.20 19.44
CA MET A 430 -9.66 1.44 19.80
C MET A 430 -10.01 -0.01 20.18
N ALA A 431 -11.05 -0.22 21.00
CA ALA A 431 -11.62 -1.54 21.33
C ALA A 431 -12.25 -2.25 20.12
N SER A 432 -12.49 -1.50 19.05
CA SER A 432 -12.90 -2.00 17.74
C SER A 432 -11.74 -2.12 16.74
N LEU A 433 -10.51 -2.04 17.24
CA LEU A 433 -9.26 -2.17 16.50
C LEU A 433 -9.06 -1.14 15.39
N CYS A 434 -9.64 0.05 15.51
CA CYS A 434 -9.37 1.18 14.61
C CYS A 434 -7.89 1.63 14.64
N GLY A 435 -7.15 1.39 15.73
CA GLY A 435 -5.70 1.61 15.75
C GLY A 435 -4.91 0.53 15.01
N ASN A 436 -5.47 -0.69 14.85
CA ASN A 436 -4.83 -1.85 14.24
C ASN A 436 -4.97 -1.89 12.71
N VAL A 437 -4.67 -0.75 12.09
CA VAL A 437 -4.68 -0.57 10.63
C VAL A 437 -3.26 -0.46 10.10
N LEU A 438 -3.08 -0.74 8.81
CA LEU A 438 -1.77 -0.68 8.16
C LEU A 438 -1.87 0.02 6.82
N GLU A 439 -1.04 1.03 6.61
CA GLU A 439 -0.81 1.52 5.26
C GLU A 439 0.10 0.54 4.51
N LEU A 440 -0.38 0.04 3.37
CA LEU A 440 0.36 -0.77 2.41
C LEU A 440 0.43 -0.03 1.08
N GLU A 441 1.30 -0.48 0.19
CA GLU A 441 1.23 -0.11 -1.23
C GLU A 441 0.38 -1.14 -1.99
N ASP A 442 -0.54 -0.69 -2.84
CA ASP A 442 -1.34 -1.54 -3.70
C ASP A 442 -0.55 -2.05 -4.93
N GLY A 443 -1.14 -2.84 -5.83
CA GLY A 443 -0.47 -3.33 -7.04
C GLY A 443 -0.05 -2.23 -8.03
N ARG A 444 -0.58 -1.01 -7.84
CA ARG A 444 -0.21 0.24 -8.54
C ARG A 444 0.72 1.09 -7.66
N GLY A 445 1.24 0.52 -6.57
CA GLY A 445 1.90 1.04 -5.38
C GLY A 445 1.43 2.38 -4.82
N LEU A 446 0.14 2.65 -4.95
CA LEU A 446 -0.50 3.72 -4.20
C LEU A 446 -0.69 3.30 -2.75
N PRO A 447 -0.64 4.24 -1.80
CA PRO A 447 -0.98 3.94 -0.42
C PRO A 447 -2.44 3.48 -0.32
N VAL A 448 -2.66 2.37 0.37
CA VAL A 448 -3.97 1.83 0.74
C VAL A 448 -3.96 1.45 2.20
N MET A 449 -5.10 1.59 2.89
CA MET A 449 -5.19 1.22 4.31
C MET A 449 -5.89 -0.13 4.43
N ALA A 450 -5.19 -1.12 4.98
CA ALA A 450 -5.73 -2.43 5.33
C ALA A 450 -6.25 -2.42 6.77
N MET A 451 -7.47 -2.94 6.98
CA MET A 451 -8.15 -2.97 8.28
C MET A 451 -9.17 -4.11 8.36
N SER A 452 -9.69 -4.41 9.54
CA SER A 452 -10.85 -5.33 9.63
C SER A 452 -12.15 -4.62 9.26
N THR A 453 -13.16 -5.39 8.87
CA THR A 453 -14.52 -4.87 8.65
C THR A 453 -15.08 -4.25 9.94
N ARG A 454 -14.72 -4.80 11.11
CA ARG A 454 -15.05 -4.22 12.41
C ARG A 454 -14.48 -2.81 12.56
N ALA A 455 -13.17 -2.62 12.35
CA ALA A 455 -12.53 -1.32 12.39
C ALA A 455 -13.12 -0.36 11.34
N TYR A 456 -13.33 -0.82 10.11
CA TYR A 456 -13.96 -0.05 9.05
C TYR A 456 -15.35 0.47 9.47
N ASN A 457 -16.19 -0.37 10.07
CA ASN A 457 -17.52 0.04 10.51
C ASN A 457 -17.50 0.99 11.72
N ALA A 458 -16.47 0.88 12.57
CA ALA A 458 -16.33 1.70 13.76
C ALA A 458 -15.82 3.12 13.46
N PHE A 459 -15.05 3.33 12.38
CA PHE A 459 -14.69 4.68 11.92
C PHE A 459 -15.95 5.47 11.50
N THR A 460 -16.01 6.75 11.87
CA THR A 460 -17.04 7.67 11.36
C THR A 460 -16.81 7.97 9.88
N GLU A 461 -17.84 8.45 9.19
CA GLU A 461 -17.69 8.84 7.78
C GLU A 461 -16.71 10.00 7.59
N GLU A 462 -16.61 10.92 8.55
CA GLU A 462 -15.63 12.00 8.56
C GLU A 462 -14.20 11.46 8.69
N GLN A 463 -13.97 10.51 9.59
CA GLN A 463 -12.65 9.86 9.74
C GLN A 463 -12.28 9.09 8.47
N LYS A 464 -13.21 8.33 7.88
CA LYS A 464 -12.98 7.66 6.58
C LYS A 464 -12.69 8.65 5.47
N LYS A 465 -13.38 9.80 5.44
CA LYS A 465 -13.14 10.86 4.47
C LYS A 465 -11.73 11.42 4.62
N VAL A 466 -11.25 11.65 5.84
CA VAL A 466 -9.87 12.05 6.10
C VAL A 466 -8.90 10.98 5.59
N LEU A 467 -9.06 9.72 6.00
CA LEU A 467 -8.19 8.62 5.54
C LEU A 467 -8.12 8.56 4.01
N ARG A 468 -9.26 8.65 3.31
CA ARG A 468 -9.35 8.62 1.84
C ARG A 468 -8.67 9.80 1.13
N LYS A 469 -8.35 10.90 1.82
CA LYS A 469 -7.49 11.95 1.23
C LYS A 469 -6.05 11.46 1.04
N HIS A 470 -5.60 10.56 1.92
CA HIS A 470 -4.21 10.12 2.01
C HIS A 470 -3.98 8.75 1.40
N VAL A 471 -5.02 7.90 1.34
CA VAL A 471 -4.94 6.57 0.75
C VAL A 471 -5.96 6.38 -0.37
N ALA A 472 -5.57 5.64 -1.41
CA ALA A 472 -6.40 5.37 -2.59
C ALA A 472 -7.64 4.52 -2.28
N ALA A 473 -7.54 3.65 -1.26
CA ALA A 473 -8.62 2.76 -0.84
C ALA A 473 -8.48 2.35 0.64
N LEU A 474 -9.61 2.02 1.24
CA LEU A 474 -9.71 1.34 2.53
C LEU A 474 -10.10 -0.11 2.24
N HIS A 475 -9.13 -1.02 2.28
CA HIS A 475 -9.36 -2.45 2.08
C HIS A 475 -9.68 -3.09 3.42
N HIS A 476 -10.78 -3.85 3.47
CA HIS A 476 -11.19 -4.50 4.70
C HIS A 476 -11.72 -5.91 4.48
N ALA A 477 -11.54 -6.76 5.48
CA ALA A 477 -12.04 -8.13 5.52
C ALA A 477 -12.64 -8.42 6.89
N ASN A 478 -13.67 -9.27 6.94
CA ASN A 478 -14.19 -9.75 8.21
C ASN A 478 -13.22 -10.80 8.78
N ILE A 479 -12.68 -10.51 9.96
CA ILE A 479 -11.81 -11.38 10.75
C ILE A 479 -12.27 -11.43 12.21
N ASP A 480 -13.58 -11.30 12.44
CA ASP A 480 -14.17 -11.07 13.77
C ASP A 480 -13.83 -12.20 14.76
N THR A 481 -13.77 -13.45 14.31
CA THR A 481 -13.45 -14.59 15.18
C THR A 481 -11.97 -14.58 15.55
N LEU A 482 -11.10 -14.30 14.58
CA LEU A 482 -9.66 -14.15 14.81
C LEU A 482 -9.40 -13.00 15.81
N GLU A 483 -10.04 -11.85 15.61
CA GLU A 483 -9.92 -10.69 16.52
C GLU A 483 -10.44 -11.01 17.92
N HIS A 484 -11.60 -11.65 18.02
CA HIS A 484 -12.23 -11.93 19.30
C HIS A 484 -11.42 -12.93 20.15
N ILE A 485 -10.87 -13.97 19.52
CA ILE A 485 -10.17 -15.05 20.21
C ILE A 485 -8.69 -14.73 20.39
N GLY A 486 -8.05 -14.18 19.35
CA GLY A 486 -6.61 -13.88 19.33
C GLY A 486 -6.25 -12.47 19.78
N GLY A 487 -7.22 -11.55 19.89
CA GLY A 487 -7.00 -10.18 20.38
C GLY A 487 -6.14 -9.29 19.46
N GLY A 488 -5.82 -9.75 18.25
CA GLY A 488 -5.06 -9.03 17.22
C GLY A 488 -5.89 -8.80 15.96
N GLY A 489 -5.71 -7.65 15.31
CA GLY A 489 -6.42 -7.28 14.09
C GLY A 489 -5.61 -7.51 12.81
N VAL A 490 -6.02 -6.87 11.73
CA VAL A 490 -5.38 -7.02 10.41
C VAL A 490 -3.90 -6.65 10.47
N ARG A 491 -3.50 -5.54 11.11
CA ARG A 491 -2.07 -5.15 11.19
C ARG A 491 -1.23 -6.26 11.82
N CYS A 492 -1.73 -6.93 12.86
CA CYS A 492 -0.97 -7.99 13.53
C CYS A 492 -0.71 -9.19 12.62
N THR A 493 -1.62 -9.48 11.68
CA THR A 493 -1.45 -10.60 10.73
C THR A 493 -0.40 -10.36 9.64
N LEU A 494 0.14 -9.13 9.56
CA LEU A 494 0.98 -8.65 8.46
C LEU A 494 2.36 -8.26 8.98
N ALA A 495 3.39 -9.03 8.59
CA ALA A 495 4.78 -8.61 8.76
C ALA A 495 5.26 -7.95 7.47
N GLU A 496 5.54 -6.65 7.50
CA GLU A 496 5.98 -5.90 6.32
C GLU A 496 7.38 -6.34 5.86
N ILE A 497 7.54 -6.52 4.55
CA ILE A 497 8.81 -6.84 3.88
C ILE A 497 9.24 -5.66 3.02
N PHE A 498 10.30 -4.96 3.43
CA PHE A 498 10.82 -3.79 2.74
C PHE A 498 12.08 -4.10 1.93
N ARG A 499 12.03 -3.91 0.61
CA ARG A 499 13.15 -4.19 -0.30
C ARG A 499 13.90 -2.94 -0.75
#